data_AF-A0AAV7CYY7-F1
#
_entry.id   AF-A0AAV7CYY7-F1
#
_cell.length_a   1.000
_cell.length_b   1.000
_cell.length_c   1.000
_cell.angle_alpha   90.00
_cell.angle_beta   90.00
_cell.angle_gamma   90.00
#
_symmetry.space_group_name_H-M   'P 1'
#
loop_
_entity.id
_entity.type
_entity.pdbx_description
1 polymer ?
#
loop_
_entity_poly.entity_id
_entity_poly.type
_entity_poly.pdbx_seq_one_letter_code
_entity_poly.pdbx_strand_id
1 'polypeptide(L)'
;MDASKMTVSINKAINTQEAAVKEKHARTCILGTHHEKGAQTFWAAVNRLPLSSNAVLCWKFCHVFHKLLRDGHPNVLKDSLRYKNELIDMSRMWGHLSDGYGQLCSIYLKLLNTKMDFHTKNPRFPGNLQMTDRQLDEAGENDVNNFFQLTVEIFDYMEWELNLFHTVFKSLDMSRSVSVTAAGQCRLSPLIQVILDCSHLYDYTVKLLFKLHSCLPTDTLQGHRDRFMEQFQKLKDLFYRSSNLQYFKRLLQIPQLPENPPNFLRASALSEHISPVVLIPTGNSPPDSETLVETDDLVGMDSSSHQSIPENKFDDIFGSSFSNDPFNFSNQNGMTRDDKDRLIEQLYKELALLRDELGKFKAESHRLVSNLRGRIQELEAELAEQKHLREQAVDESDFLRTELEEWKRKTQDTEKAQKSLTEIERKSIANEQRYTKLKEKYAELVQSHADLLRKNAEVTKQMTLAREALGDVERSKKELEDSYQRVNEHTQRKAQEQIHEMDELQGALESSKQEVKLLQNSLETSKEACITQRKELEEGFLQCLMREVEGIINEALQKLDEPLYTSGSVSTDFLISRTVAAVDSTEKLDEAWKRHMSDTSGEKKRWERTKSCKECSRQVEEMHGS
;
A
#
# COMPACT_ATOMS: atom_id res chain seq x y z
N MET A 1 29.56 -17.42 41.43
CA MET A 1 28.69 -17.47 40.24
C MET A 1 29.59 -17.40 39.01
N ASP A 2 29.45 -18.34 38.08
CA ASP A 2 30.20 -18.36 36.82
C ASP A 2 29.82 -17.13 35.96
N ALA A 3 30.81 -16.37 35.48
CA ALA A 3 30.63 -15.20 34.62
C ALA A 3 29.86 -15.53 33.33
N SER A 4 29.98 -16.76 32.84
CA SER A 4 29.20 -17.29 31.72
C SER A 4 27.69 -17.29 32.03
N LYS A 5 27.31 -17.75 33.24
CA LYS A 5 25.92 -17.81 33.69
C LYS A 5 25.30 -16.41 33.87
N MET A 6 26.08 -15.45 34.36
CA MET A 6 25.66 -14.05 34.47
C MET A 6 25.43 -13.44 33.10
N THR A 7 26.37 -13.62 32.16
CA THR A 7 26.25 -13.14 30.77
C THR A 7 25.00 -13.69 30.07
N VAL A 8 24.70 -14.99 30.23
CA VAL A 8 23.47 -15.60 29.70
C VAL A 8 22.22 -14.97 30.31
N SER A 9 22.26 -14.62 31.60
CA SER A 9 21.13 -13.98 32.28
C SER A 9 20.94 -12.53 31.82
N ILE A 10 22.02 -11.79 31.59
CA ILE A 10 21.99 -10.44 31.03
C ILE A 10 21.34 -10.47 29.63
N ASN A 11 21.79 -11.34 28.74
CA ASN A 11 21.21 -11.47 27.38
C ASN A 11 19.75 -11.94 27.39
N LYS A 12 19.34 -12.71 28.41
CA LYS A 12 17.93 -13.10 28.58
C LYS A 12 17.07 -12.00 29.21
N ALA A 13 17.65 -11.10 30.00
CA ALA A 13 16.95 -9.95 30.57
C ALA A 13 16.82 -8.81 29.54
N ILE A 14 17.91 -8.49 28.84
CA ILE A 14 18.02 -7.44 27.84
C ILE A 14 17.96 -8.08 26.45
N ASN A 15 16.74 -8.29 25.97
CA ASN A 15 16.46 -8.90 24.67
C ASN A 15 15.45 -8.07 23.86
N THR A 16 15.31 -8.39 22.58
CA THR A 16 14.46 -7.65 21.64
C THR A 16 12.96 -7.94 21.78
N GLN A 17 12.57 -8.91 22.63
CA GLN A 17 11.16 -9.27 22.80
C GLN A 17 10.45 -8.21 23.64
N GLU A 18 9.33 -7.69 23.14
CA GLU A 18 8.51 -6.70 23.82
C GLU A 18 7.65 -7.33 24.94
N ALA A 19 8.33 -7.81 25.97
CA ALA A 19 7.76 -8.44 27.15
C ALA A 19 8.54 -8.00 28.40
N ALA A 20 7.87 -7.98 29.55
CA ALA A 20 8.51 -7.63 30.83
C ALA A 20 9.80 -8.42 31.09
N VAL A 21 10.78 -7.77 31.71
CA VAL A 21 12.03 -8.41 32.11
C VAL A 21 11.69 -9.51 33.12
N LYS A 22 12.15 -10.75 32.86
CA LYS A 22 11.88 -11.87 33.77
C LYS A 22 12.67 -11.69 35.07
N GLU A 23 11.97 -11.67 36.19
CA GLU A 23 12.54 -11.44 37.53
C GLU A 23 13.72 -12.37 37.86
N LYS A 24 13.65 -13.66 37.48
CA LYS A 24 14.76 -14.60 37.71
C LYS A 24 16.09 -14.15 37.07
N HIS A 25 16.03 -13.52 35.90
CA HIS A 25 17.23 -13.06 35.19
C HIS A 25 17.74 -11.76 35.76
N ALA A 26 16.85 -10.81 36.07
CA ALA A 26 17.21 -9.58 36.79
C ALA A 26 17.85 -9.88 38.15
N ARG A 27 17.25 -10.78 38.95
CA ARG A 27 17.80 -11.25 40.24
C ARG A 27 19.17 -11.89 40.08
N THR A 28 19.39 -12.67 39.03
CA THR A 28 20.70 -13.25 38.74
C THR A 28 21.75 -12.18 38.43
N CYS A 29 21.38 -11.10 37.71
CA CYS A 29 22.28 -9.97 37.46
C CYS A 29 22.67 -9.27 38.77
N ILE A 30 21.69 -8.98 39.64
CA ILE A 30 21.92 -8.36 40.95
C ILE A 30 22.86 -9.22 41.81
N LEU A 31 22.54 -10.51 41.99
CA LEU A 31 23.38 -11.44 42.77
C LEU A 31 24.78 -11.60 42.16
N GLY A 32 24.87 -11.53 40.83
CA GLY A 32 26.14 -11.52 40.10
C GLY A 32 27.04 -10.36 40.54
N THR A 33 26.49 -9.15 40.66
CA THR A 33 27.28 -7.98 41.10
C THR A 33 27.83 -8.10 42.51
N HIS A 34 27.06 -8.70 43.44
CA HIS A 34 27.52 -8.97 44.80
C HIS A 34 28.63 -10.03 44.83
N HIS A 35 28.51 -11.06 43.99
CA HIS A 35 29.53 -12.09 43.88
C HIS A 35 30.85 -11.57 43.29
N GLU A 36 30.80 -10.71 42.27
CA GLU A 36 32.01 -10.12 41.64
C GLU A 36 32.48 -8.82 42.30
N LYS A 37 31.75 -8.30 43.29
CA LYS A 37 32.00 -7.02 43.98
C LYS A 37 32.05 -5.81 43.03
N GLY A 38 31.22 -5.80 41.99
CA GLY A 38 31.23 -4.77 40.95
C GLY A 38 30.22 -5.05 39.84
N ALA A 39 30.33 -4.31 38.74
CA ALA A 39 29.48 -4.45 37.54
C ALA A 39 30.28 -4.82 36.28
N GLN A 40 31.46 -5.42 36.43
CA GLN A 40 32.36 -5.70 35.32
C GLN A 40 31.73 -6.62 34.28
N THR A 41 31.13 -7.73 34.70
CA THR A 41 30.50 -8.67 33.77
C THR A 41 29.26 -8.06 33.13
N PHE A 42 28.50 -7.24 33.88
CA PHE A 42 27.35 -6.51 33.37
C PHE A 42 27.73 -5.60 32.19
N TRP A 43 28.69 -4.70 32.41
CA TRP A 43 29.13 -3.76 31.38
C TRP A 43 29.83 -4.45 30.21
N ALA A 44 30.61 -5.51 30.45
CA ALA A 44 31.25 -6.29 29.38
C ALA A 44 30.22 -6.95 28.43
N ALA A 45 29.07 -7.38 28.97
CA ALA A 45 27.98 -7.94 28.17
C ALA A 45 27.15 -6.84 27.49
N VAL A 46 26.79 -5.78 28.22
CA VAL A 46 25.96 -4.67 27.72
C VAL A 46 26.63 -3.94 26.55
N ASN A 47 27.95 -3.73 26.61
CA ASN A 47 28.68 -3.04 25.53
C ASN A 47 28.70 -3.81 24.20
N ARG A 48 28.26 -5.08 24.19
CA ARG A 48 28.09 -5.89 22.98
C ARG A 48 26.67 -5.83 22.42
N LEU A 49 25.74 -5.19 23.14
CA LEU A 49 24.35 -5.05 22.72
C LEU A 49 24.18 -3.78 21.89
N PRO A 50 23.38 -3.80 20.80
CA PRO A 50 23.14 -2.64 19.97
C PRO A 50 22.09 -1.71 20.61
N LEU A 51 22.42 -1.13 21.77
CA LEU A 51 21.51 -0.27 22.54
C LEU A 51 21.13 1.01 21.81
N SER A 52 22.00 1.53 20.94
CA SER A 52 21.76 2.76 20.16
C SER A 52 20.81 2.55 18.97
N SER A 53 20.65 1.32 18.48
CA SER A 53 19.83 1.03 17.30
C SER A 53 18.53 0.29 17.62
N ASN A 54 18.36 -0.19 18.86
CA ASN A 54 17.16 -0.91 19.27
C ASN A 54 16.60 -0.36 20.58
N ALA A 55 15.50 0.37 20.47
CA ALA A 55 14.87 1.05 21.60
C ALA A 55 14.33 0.08 22.68
N VAL A 56 13.88 -1.13 22.31
CA VAL A 56 13.42 -2.13 23.29
C VAL A 56 14.60 -2.68 24.10
N LEU A 57 15.75 -2.92 23.46
CA LEU A 57 16.97 -3.28 24.17
C LEU A 57 17.42 -2.16 25.11
N CYS A 58 17.44 -0.91 24.64
CA CYS A 58 17.78 0.25 25.47
C CYS A 58 16.83 0.38 26.67
N TRP A 59 15.53 0.23 26.46
CA TRP A 59 14.52 0.27 27.52
C TRP A 59 14.74 -0.79 28.58
N LYS A 60 14.99 -2.04 28.17
CA LYS A 60 15.28 -3.15 29.07
C LYS A 60 16.63 -3.00 29.76
N PHE A 61 17.63 -2.47 29.08
CA PHE A 61 18.90 -2.09 29.67
C PHE A 61 18.67 -1.08 30.81
N CYS A 62 17.93 0.00 30.54
CA CYS A 62 17.64 1.02 31.55
C CYS A 62 16.94 0.41 32.78
N HIS A 63 15.98 -0.48 32.56
CA HIS A 63 15.31 -1.20 33.65
C HIS A 63 16.27 -2.07 34.47
N VAL A 64 17.05 -2.94 33.82
CA VAL A 64 17.99 -3.83 34.52
C VAL A 64 19.06 -3.00 35.24
N PHE A 65 19.56 -1.94 34.61
CA PHE A 65 20.54 -1.04 35.20
C PHE A 65 19.98 -0.26 36.39
N HIS A 66 18.74 0.21 36.33
CA HIS A 66 18.06 0.82 37.48
C HIS A 66 18.02 -0.15 38.68
N LYS A 67 17.62 -1.41 38.44
CA LYS A 67 17.62 -2.44 39.50
C LYS A 67 19.02 -2.72 40.07
N LEU A 68 20.06 -2.67 39.23
CA LEU A 68 21.45 -2.82 39.66
C LEU A 68 21.93 -1.63 40.51
N LEU A 69 21.54 -0.40 40.15
CA LEU A 69 21.82 0.78 40.98
C LEU A 69 21.06 0.73 42.32
N ARG A 70 19.88 0.11 42.33
CA ARG A 70 19.04 -0.03 43.53
C ARG A 70 19.57 -1.09 44.50
N ASP A 71 19.74 -2.31 44.01
CA ASP A 71 19.92 -3.51 44.84
C ASP A 71 21.26 -4.24 44.59
N GLY A 72 22.06 -3.75 43.64
CA GLY A 72 23.38 -4.32 43.32
C GLY A 72 24.46 -3.98 44.35
N HIS A 73 25.66 -4.48 44.10
CA HIS A 73 26.81 -4.18 44.95
C HIS A 73 27.13 -2.67 44.95
N PRO A 74 27.58 -2.04 46.05
CA PRO A 74 27.87 -0.59 46.09
C PRO A 74 28.86 -0.10 45.01
N ASN A 75 29.79 -0.95 44.56
CA ASN A 75 30.71 -0.62 43.47
C ASN A 75 30.05 -0.52 42.09
N VAL A 76 28.81 -0.99 41.91
CA VAL A 76 28.07 -0.84 40.65
C VAL A 76 28.03 0.63 40.23
N LEU A 77 27.74 1.55 41.16
CA LEU A 77 27.76 2.98 40.90
C LEU A 77 29.14 3.43 40.40
N LYS A 78 30.20 3.12 41.15
CA LYS A 78 31.59 3.50 40.83
C LYS A 78 32.04 2.98 39.46
N ASP A 79 31.78 1.70 39.19
CA ASP A 79 32.12 1.05 37.92
C ASP A 79 31.35 1.65 36.73
N SER A 80 30.18 2.22 36.99
CA SER A 80 29.29 2.76 35.96
C SER A 80 29.61 4.21 35.58
N LEU A 81 30.28 4.97 36.46
CA LEU A 81 30.62 6.38 36.19
C LEU A 81 31.45 6.58 34.92
N ARG A 82 32.26 5.59 34.52
CA ARG A 82 33.04 5.64 33.27
C ARG A 82 32.17 5.62 32.00
N TYR A 83 30.92 5.17 32.08
CA TYR A 83 29.96 5.14 30.97
C TYR A 83 29.00 6.34 30.98
N LYS A 84 29.10 7.24 31.98
CA LYS A 84 28.16 8.35 32.16
C LYS A 84 28.00 9.22 30.89
N ASN A 85 29.10 9.61 30.26
CA ASN A 85 29.06 10.45 29.05
C ASN A 85 28.35 9.74 27.89
N GLU A 86 28.61 8.44 27.71
CA GLU A 86 27.95 7.63 26.68
C GLU A 86 26.43 7.56 26.91
N LEU A 87 26.00 7.40 28.17
CA LEU A 87 24.57 7.40 28.54
C LEU A 87 23.90 8.76 28.29
N ILE A 88 24.61 9.86 28.53
CA ILE A 88 24.13 11.22 28.24
C ILE A 88 23.94 11.40 26.73
N ASP A 89 24.92 11.01 25.92
CA ASP A 89 24.84 11.14 24.47
C ASP A 89 23.76 10.22 23.88
N MET A 90 23.62 9.01 24.41
CA MET A 90 22.53 8.10 24.06
C MET A 90 21.16 8.68 24.42
N SER A 91 21.03 9.36 25.56
CA SER A 91 19.79 10.05 25.94
C SER A 91 19.42 11.16 24.96
N ARG A 92 20.40 11.97 24.53
CA ARG A 92 20.21 13.04 23.54
C ARG A 92 19.77 12.48 22.19
N MET A 93 20.45 11.44 21.72
CA MET A 93 20.13 10.75 20.47
C MET A 93 18.69 10.21 20.46
N TRP A 94 18.29 9.48 21.50
CA TRP A 94 16.93 8.97 21.62
C TRP A 94 15.88 10.09 21.75
N GLY A 95 16.26 11.25 22.28
CA GLY A 95 15.38 12.42 22.44
C GLY A 95 14.98 13.09 21.13
N HIS A 96 15.65 12.79 20.01
CA HIS A 96 15.23 13.25 18.68
C HIS A 96 14.04 12.45 18.12
N LEU A 97 13.76 11.28 18.69
CA LEU A 97 12.65 10.43 18.28
C LEU A 97 11.42 10.74 19.13
N SER A 98 10.41 11.36 18.50
CA SER A 98 9.23 11.90 19.19
C SER A 98 8.20 10.84 19.60
N ASP A 99 8.38 9.57 19.24
CA ASP A 99 7.38 8.52 19.47
C ASP A 99 7.99 7.15 19.84
N GLY A 100 7.15 6.31 20.45
CA GLY A 100 7.48 4.94 20.87
C GLY A 100 8.50 4.87 22.01
N TYR A 101 9.32 3.81 22.00
CA TYR A 101 10.34 3.59 23.03
C TYR A 101 11.47 4.62 22.99
N GLY A 102 11.66 5.36 21.90
CA GLY A 102 12.75 6.35 21.80
C GLY A 102 12.64 7.43 22.86
N GLN A 103 11.49 8.11 22.90
CA GLN A 103 11.21 9.10 23.94
C GLN A 103 11.29 8.51 25.36
N LEU A 104 10.80 7.28 25.56
CA LEU A 104 10.88 6.58 26.84
C LEU A 104 12.34 6.34 27.27
N CYS A 105 13.19 5.88 26.35
CA CYS A 105 14.60 5.65 26.60
C CYS A 105 15.33 6.96 26.91
N SER A 106 15.03 8.04 26.19
CA SER A 106 15.64 9.35 26.44
C SER A 106 15.41 9.80 27.88
N ILE A 107 14.15 9.78 28.34
CA ILE A 107 13.78 10.19 29.71
C ILE A 107 14.37 9.24 30.75
N TYR A 108 14.36 7.92 30.51
CA TYR A 108 14.91 6.96 31.46
C TYR A 108 16.43 7.10 31.61
N LEU A 109 17.17 7.33 30.52
CA LEU A 109 18.60 7.59 30.60
C LEU A 109 18.92 8.89 31.36
N LYS A 110 18.08 9.93 31.26
CA LYS A 110 18.23 11.14 32.09
C LYS A 110 18.01 10.83 33.56
N LEU A 111 16.96 10.08 33.90
CA LEU A 111 16.71 9.61 35.26
C LEU A 111 17.91 8.85 35.83
N LEU A 112 18.45 7.89 35.08
CA LEU A 112 19.59 7.08 35.51
C LEU A 112 20.85 7.92 35.75
N ASN A 113 21.11 8.92 34.89
CA ASN A 113 22.20 9.87 35.10
C ASN A 113 21.98 10.72 36.37
N THR A 114 20.76 11.23 36.58
CA THR A 114 20.41 11.98 37.80
C THR A 114 20.56 11.12 39.05
N LYS A 115 20.12 9.85 39.02
CA LYS A 115 20.30 8.89 40.12
C LYS A 115 21.79 8.66 40.42
N MET A 116 22.61 8.44 39.41
CA MET A 116 24.06 8.29 39.60
C MET A 116 24.70 9.56 40.20
N ASP A 117 24.28 10.75 39.75
CA ASP A 117 24.80 12.02 40.25
C ASP A 117 24.39 12.27 41.70
N PHE A 118 23.12 12.00 42.03
CA PHE A 118 22.61 12.06 43.39
C PHE A 118 23.43 11.19 44.35
N HIS A 119 23.64 9.91 44.02
CA HIS A 119 24.38 8.99 44.89
C HIS A 119 25.90 9.24 44.90
N THR A 120 26.44 9.88 43.85
CA THR A 120 27.86 10.29 43.83
C THR A 120 28.10 11.46 44.79
N LYS A 121 27.17 12.42 44.83
CA LYS A 121 27.22 13.56 45.75
C LYS A 121 26.84 13.16 47.18
N ASN A 122 25.91 12.22 47.33
CA ASN A 122 25.33 11.81 48.61
C ASN A 122 25.64 10.32 48.92
N PRO A 123 26.91 9.95 49.20
CA PRO A 123 27.32 8.55 49.36
C PRO A 123 26.73 7.84 50.59
N ARG A 124 26.12 8.59 51.52
CA ARG A 124 25.40 8.04 52.69
C ARG A 124 24.05 7.43 52.31
N PHE A 125 23.47 7.83 51.16
CA PHE A 125 22.19 7.30 50.69
C PHE A 125 22.39 5.93 50.02
N PRO A 126 21.74 4.87 50.51
CA PRO A 126 21.78 3.58 49.84
C PRO A 126 21.01 3.64 48.51
N GLY A 127 21.38 2.79 47.55
CA GLY A 127 20.77 2.78 46.20
C GLY A 127 19.26 2.52 46.19
N ASN A 128 18.77 1.80 47.19
CA ASN A 128 17.35 1.51 47.39
C ASN A 128 16.59 2.58 48.21
N LEU A 129 17.30 3.65 48.61
CA LEU A 129 16.78 4.76 49.40
C LEU A 129 16.16 4.35 50.74
N GLN A 130 16.49 3.17 51.28
CA GLN A 130 15.98 2.76 52.59
C GLN A 130 16.94 3.21 53.70
N MET A 131 16.58 4.28 54.39
CA MET A 131 17.30 4.78 55.55
C MET A 131 16.36 5.28 56.65
N THR A 132 16.84 5.22 57.89
CA THR A 132 16.13 5.71 59.08
C THR A 132 16.22 7.23 59.20
N ASP A 133 15.32 7.84 59.98
CA ASP A 133 15.29 9.29 60.21
C ASP A 133 16.62 9.81 60.76
N ARG A 134 17.24 9.05 61.68
CA ARG A 134 18.57 9.36 62.21
C ARG A 134 19.63 9.40 61.11
N GLN A 135 19.62 8.43 60.19
CA GLN A 135 20.58 8.42 59.09
C GLN A 135 20.34 9.58 58.12
N LEU A 136 19.08 10.02 57.95
CA LEU A 136 18.73 11.17 57.10
C LEU A 136 19.29 12.46 57.71
N ASP A 137 19.17 12.61 59.02
CA ASP A 137 19.76 13.72 59.76
C ASP A 137 21.29 13.73 59.68
N GLU A 138 21.91 12.56 59.86
CA GLU A 138 23.36 12.38 59.70
C GLU A 138 23.83 12.67 58.26
N ALA A 139 22.96 12.50 57.26
CA ALA A 139 23.29 12.77 55.87
C ALA A 139 23.39 14.27 55.53
N GLY A 140 22.62 15.12 56.20
CA GLY A 140 22.79 16.57 56.10
C GLY A 140 23.81 17.15 57.07
N GLU A 141 24.52 16.32 57.83
CA GLU A 141 25.63 16.71 58.73
C GLU A 141 25.25 17.81 59.74
N ASN A 142 23.96 17.90 60.09
CA ASN A 142 23.39 18.97 60.92
C ASN A 142 23.65 20.40 60.40
N ASP A 143 23.96 20.57 59.12
CA ASP A 143 24.16 21.87 58.47
C ASP A 143 22.94 22.22 57.62
N VAL A 144 22.37 23.40 57.86
CA VAL A 144 21.20 23.92 57.14
C VAL A 144 21.46 24.04 55.64
N ASN A 145 22.68 24.41 55.22
CA ASN A 145 23.05 24.51 53.82
C ASN A 145 23.05 23.13 53.14
N ASN A 146 23.51 22.11 53.86
CA ASN A 146 23.50 20.74 53.36
C ASN A 146 22.06 20.21 53.26
N PHE A 147 21.20 20.46 54.25
CA PHE A 147 19.77 20.11 54.13
C PHE A 147 19.10 20.83 52.97
N PHE A 148 19.42 22.11 52.77
CA PHE A 148 18.86 22.91 51.68
C PHE A 148 19.27 22.32 50.32
N GLN A 149 20.56 22.09 50.11
CA GLN A 149 21.08 21.51 48.88
C GLN A 149 20.57 20.08 48.65
N LEU A 150 20.55 19.25 49.69
CA LEU A 150 20.00 17.88 49.63
C LEU A 150 18.54 17.87 49.21
N THR A 151 17.73 18.82 49.72
CA THR A 151 16.32 18.94 49.33
C THR A 151 16.17 19.29 47.86
N VAL A 152 17.00 20.21 47.33
CA VAL A 152 17.02 20.54 45.90
C VAL A 152 17.38 19.31 45.05
N GLU A 153 18.36 18.53 45.47
CA GLU A 153 18.80 17.34 44.74
C GLU A 153 17.76 16.22 44.78
N ILE A 154 17.03 16.06 45.89
CA ILE A 154 15.88 15.15 45.99
C ILE A 154 14.75 15.60 45.06
N PHE A 155 14.47 16.91 44.98
CA PHE A 155 13.48 17.43 44.03
C PHE A 155 13.87 17.14 42.57
N ASP A 156 15.13 17.34 42.19
CA ASP A 156 15.61 17.06 40.84
C ASP A 156 15.50 15.56 40.52
N TYR A 157 15.79 14.71 41.50
CA TYR A 157 15.63 13.27 41.35
C TYR A 157 14.15 12.87 41.19
N MET A 158 13.26 13.33 42.09
CA MET A 158 11.83 13.07 42.00
C MET A 158 11.22 13.57 40.70
N GLU A 159 11.67 14.71 40.18
CA GLU A 159 11.20 15.27 38.91
C GLU A 159 11.41 14.29 37.74
N TRP A 160 12.59 13.66 37.65
CA TRP A 160 12.85 12.69 36.58
C TRP A 160 12.08 11.38 36.77
N GLU A 161 11.85 10.94 38.01
CA GLU A 161 11.00 9.78 38.32
C GLU A 161 9.55 10.04 37.85
N LEU A 162 8.99 11.19 38.22
CA LEU A 162 7.67 11.63 37.80
C LEU A 162 7.59 11.80 36.28
N ASN A 163 8.59 12.40 35.64
CA ASN A 163 8.62 12.57 34.18
C ASN A 163 8.63 11.22 33.44
N LEU A 164 9.37 10.24 33.95
CA LEU A 164 9.37 8.88 33.39
C LEU A 164 7.98 8.26 33.49
N PHE A 165 7.33 8.34 34.65
CA PHE A 165 5.97 7.87 34.85
C PHE A 165 4.98 8.49 33.84
N HIS A 166 4.94 9.82 33.76
CA HIS A 166 4.03 10.52 32.87
C HIS A 166 4.27 10.16 31.40
N THR A 167 5.53 10.05 30.98
CA THR A 167 5.89 9.69 29.60
C THR A 167 5.47 8.25 29.28
N VAL A 168 5.69 7.30 30.19
CA VAL A 168 5.23 5.92 30.03
C VAL A 168 3.72 5.89 29.92
N PHE A 169 2.98 6.54 30.82
CA PHE A 169 1.52 6.55 30.75
C PHE A 169 0.99 7.20 29.47
N LYS A 170 1.59 8.31 29.02
CA LYS A 170 1.24 8.95 27.74
C LYS A 170 1.47 8.03 26.53
N SER A 171 2.43 7.12 26.62
CA SER A 171 2.72 6.12 25.56
C SER A 171 1.81 4.90 25.56
N LEU A 172 0.95 4.74 26.58
CA LEU A 172 0.00 3.65 26.69
C LEU A 172 -1.37 4.10 26.17
N ASP A 173 -2.05 3.22 25.47
CA ASP A 173 -3.47 3.43 25.19
C ASP A 173 -4.25 3.26 26.50
N MET A 174 -5.21 4.15 26.78
CA MET A 174 -5.87 4.25 28.10
C MET A 174 -6.88 3.11 28.39
N SER A 175 -6.80 2.01 27.64
CA SER A 175 -7.66 0.83 27.83
C SER A 175 -7.14 -0.08 28.95
N ARG A 176 -8.05 -0.59 29.79
CA ARG A 176 -7.70 -1.48 30.93
C ARG A 176 -6.95 -2.74 30.50
N SER A 177 -7.14 -3.21 29.27
CA SER A 177 -6.48 -4.38 28.71
C SER A 177 -4.97 -4.19 28.48
N VAL A 178 -4.47 -2.96 28.35
CA VAL A 178 -3.03 -2.70 28.14
C VAL A 178 -2.18 -3.23 29.29
N SER A 179 -2.69 -3.23 30.52
CA SER A 179 -1.97 -3.79 31.69
C SER A 179 -1.78 -5.32 31.65
N VAL A 180 -2.42 -6.01 30.71
CA VAL A 180 -2.41 -7.47 30.56
C VAL A 180 -1.59 -7.92 29.34
N THR A 181 -1.31 -7.03 28.39
CA THR A 181 -0.53 -7.37 27.19
C THR A 181 0.97 -7.44 27.50
N ALA A 182 1.71 -8.30 26.79
CA ALA A 182 3.17 -8.40 26.97
C ALA A 182 3.89 -7.07 26.71
N ALA A 183 3.47 -6.34 25.67
CA ALA A 183 3.99 -5.03 25.32
C ALA A 183 3.70 -3.97 26.39
N GLY A 184 2.46 -3.93 26.91
CA GLY A 184 2.10 -3.02 27.99
C GLY A 184 2.88 -3.33 29.28
N GLN A 185 3.06 -4.60 29.63
CA GLN A 185 3.89 -5.00 30.77
C GLN A 185 5.37 -4.68 30.58
N CYS A 186 5.88 -4.74 29.34
CA CYS A 186 7.25 -4.30 29.03
C CYS A 186 7.46 -2.82 29.39
N ARG A 187 6.50 -1.96 29.05
CA ARG A 187 6.51 -0.52 29.38
C ARG A 187 6.21 -0.23 30.86
N LEU A 188 5.31 -0.99 31.49
CA LEU A 188 4.92 -0.78 32.89
C LEU A 188 5.97 -1.31 33.88
N SER A 189 6.70 -2.37 33.53
CA SER A 189 7.61 -3.04 34.48
C SER A 189 8.64 -2.12 35.16
N PRO A 190 9.26 -1.14 34.48
CA PRO A 190 10.25 -0.29 35.13
C PRO A 190 9.64 0.72 36.10
N LEU A 191 8.35 1.03 35.97
CA LEU A 191 7.65 1.92 36.91
C LEU A 191 7.55 1.33 38.32
N ILE A 192 7.79 0.03 38.50
CA ILE A 192 7.95 -0.56 39.84
C ILE A 192 9.08 0.14 40.58
N GLN A 193 10.22 0.39 39.92
CA GLN A 193 11.36 1.07 40.54
C GLN A 193 11.02 2.54 40.83
N VAL A 194 10.32 3.19 39.89
CA VAL A 194 9.84 4.57 40.03
C VAL A 194 8.92 4.73 41.24
N ILE A 195 7.93 3.84 41.42
CA ILE A 195 7.00 3.88 42.54
C ILE A 195 7.73 3.70 43.87
N LEU A 196 8.69 2.78 43.92
CA LEU A 196 9.50 2.53 45.12
C LEU A 196 10.44 3.70 45.45
N ASP A 197 11.07 4.35 44.47
CA ASP A 197 11.91 5.52 44.70
C ASP A 197 11.07 6.74 45.10
N CYS A 198 9.98 7.03 44.39
CA CYS A 198 9.06 8.12 44.71
C CYS A 198 8.50 8.05 46.15
N SER A 199 8.22 6.85 46.66
CA SER A 199 7.76 6.63 48.03
C SER A 199 8.75 7.15 49.07
N HIS A 200 10.04 6.79 48.92
CA HIS A 200 11.09 7.25 49.83
C HIS A 200 11.44 8.72 49.61
N LEU A 201 11.56 9.16 48.36
CA LEU A 201 11.86 10.56 48.04
C LEU A 201 10.80 11.50 48.61
N TYR A 202 9.51 11.14 48.57
CA TYR A 202 8.45 11.93 49.17
C TYR A 202 8.57 12.03 50.68
N ASP A 203 8.79 10.90 51.36
CA ASP A 203 8.98 10.87 52.81
C ASP A 203 10.15 11.77 53.24
N TYR A 204 11.28 11.70 52.52
CA TYR A 204 12.44 12.54 52.79
C TYR A 204 12.20 14.01 52.50
N THR A 205 11.54 14.34 51.39
CA THR A 205 11.18 15.73 51.09
C THR A 205 10.32 16.33 52.19
N VAL A 206 9.30 15.61 52.69
CA VAL A 206 8.44 16.11 53.77
C VAL A 206 9.27 16.37 55.05
N LYS A 207 10.07 15.40 55.47
CA LYS A 207 10.91 15.51 56.68
C LYS A 207 11.92 16.65 56.58
N LEU A 208 12.59 16.77 55.43
CA LEU A 208 13.57 17.83 55.18
C LEU A 208 12.94 19.21 55.10
N LEU A 209 11.75 19.35 54.51
CA LEU A 209 11.05 20.63 54.46
C LEU A 209 10.62 21.11 55.85
N PHE A 210 10.10 20.22 56.71
CA PHE A 210 9.83 20.59 58.11
C PHE A 210 11.11 20.99 58.85
N LYS A 211 12.23 20.31 58.60
CA LYS A 211 13.52 20.65 59.19
C LYS A 211 14.06 22.00 58.70
N LEU A 212 13.92 22.30 57.42
CA LEU A 212 14.31 23.60 56.87
C LEU A 212 13.43 24.71 57.44
N HIS A 213 12.12 24.47 57.57
CA HIS A 213 11.19 25.43 58.15
C HIS A 213 11.41 25.69 59.65
N SER A 214 12.08 24.79 60.39
CA SER A 214 12.48 25.05 61.77
C SER A 214 13.76 25.87 61.90
N CYS A 215 14.54 26.03 60.82
CA CYS A 215 15.84 26.71 60.82
C CYS A 215 15.92 27.95 59.92
N LEU A 216 15.01 28.12 58.96
CA LEU A 216 15.03 29.19 57.96
C LEU A 216 13.72 29.99 57.92
N PRO A 217 13.76 31.28 57.53
CA PRO A 217 12.57 32.09 57.33
C PRO A 217 11.66 31.51 56.24
N THR A 218 10.35 31.74 56.40
CA THR A 218 9.31 31.27 55.47
C THR A 218 9.57 31.74 54.03
N ASP A 219 10.01 32.98 53.85
CA ASP A 219 10.20 33.59 52.54
C ASP A 219 11.35 32.94 51.76
N THR A 220 12.38 32.45 52.47
CA THR A 220 13.53 31.75 51.87
C THR A 220 13.12 30.41 51.25
N LEU A 221 12.08 29.76 51.79
CA LEU A 221 11.62 28.45 51.37
C LEU A 221 10.43 28.48 50.41
N GLN A 222 10.05 29.66 49.89
CA GLN A 222 8.91 29.76 48.96
C GLN A 222 9.08 28.86 47.73
N GLY A 223 10.23 28.93 47.06
CA GLY A 223 10.50 28.08 45.90
C GLY A 223 10.52 26.58 46.22
N HIS A 224 10.85 26.19 47.45
CA HIS A 224 10.78 24.79 47.89
C HIS A 224 9.33 24.33 48.04
N ARG A 225 8.47 25.17 48.63
CA ARG A 225 7.03 24.88 48.74
C ARG A 225 6.37 24.81 47.37
N ASP A 226 6.72 25.72 46.45
CA ASP A 226 6.17 25.72 45.09
C ASP A 226 6.52 24.42 44.33
N ARG A 227 7.81 24.02 44.36
CA ARG A 227 8.26 22.74 43.77
C ARG A 227 7.59 21.54 44.44
N PHE A 228 7.47 21.55 45.77
CA PHE A 228 6.79 20.48 46.49
C PHE A 228 5.33 20.35 46.06
N MET A 229 4.58 21.45 45.97
CA MET A 229 3.17 21.43 45.57
C MET A 229 3.00 20.87 44.15
N GLU A 230 3.84 21.28 43.21
CA GLU A 230 3.82 20.75 41.85
C GLU A 230 4.10 19.23 41.82
N GLN A 231 5.14 18.79 42.53
CA GLN A 231 5.52 17.38 42.58
C GLN A 231 4.51 16.53 43.37
N PHE A 232 3.90 17.06 44.42
CA PHE A 232 2.87 16.39 45.20
C PHE A 232 1.66 16.03 44.34
N GLN A 233 1.17 16.95 43.51
CA GLN A 233 0.04 16.67 42.61
C GLN A 233 0.37 15.58 41.59
N LYS A 234 1.57 15.66 40.98
CA LYS A 234 2.08 14.65 40.06
C LYS A 234 2.24 13.28 40.74
N LEU A 235 2.72 13.26 41.98
CA LEU A 235 2.90 12.04 42.75
C LEU A 235 1.56 11.41 43.18
N LYS A 236 0.59 12.23 43.56
CA LYS A 236 -0.78 11.79 43.87
C LYS A 236 -1.42 11.12 42.66
N ASP A 237 -1.29 11.71 41.47
CA ASP A 237 -1.71 11.08 40.21
C ASP A 237 -0.96 9.76 39.95
N LEU A 238 0.35 9.73 40.21
CA LEU A 238 1.18 8.53 40.05
C LEU A 238 0.69 7.36 40.91
N PHE A 239 0.53 7.55 42.23
CA PHE A 239 0.06 6.48 43.13
C PHE A 239 -1.40 6.11 42.84
N TYR A 240 -2.26 7.08 42.57
CA TYR A 240 -3.66 6.82 42.23
C TYR A 240 -3.78 5.97 40.95
N ARG A 241 -3.16 6.38 39.84
CA ARG A 241 -3.22 5.63 38.58
C ARG A 241 -2.56 4.26 38.70
N SER A 242 -1.41 4.18 39.36
CA SER A 242 -0.69 2.91 39.55
C SER A 242 -1.48 1.93 40.40
N SER A 243 -2.09 2.39 41.50
CA SER A 243 -2.93 1.55 42.37
C SER A 243 -4.16 0.98 41.67
N ASN A 244 -4.63 1.62 40.59
CA ASN A 244 -5.78 1.19 39.81
C ASN A 244 -5.44 0.18 38.70
N LEU A 245 -4.17 0.01 38.33
CA LEU A 245 -3.75 -0.92 37.27
C LEU A 245 -3.56 -2.35 37.80
N GLN A 246 -4.13 -3.33 37.08
CA GLN A 246 -4.05 -4.76 37.45
C GLN A 246 -2.62 -5.32 37.47
N TYR A 247 -1.73 -4.76 36.66
CA TYR A 247 -0.32 -5.14 36.67
C TYR A 247 0.32 -4.88 38.03
N PHE A 248 0.15 -3.67 38.59
CA PHE A 248 0.75 -3.30 39.88
C PHE A 248 0.01 -3.91 41.07
N LYS A 249 -1.33 -4.01 41.06
CA LYS A 249 -2.10 -4.62 42.16
C LYS A 249 -1.62 -6.03 42.56
N ARG A 250 -1.08 -6.79 41.61
CA ARG A 250 -0.54 -8.14 41.86
C ARG A 250 0.88 -8.16 42.40
N LEU A 251 1.64 -7.08 42.20
CA LEU A 251 3.08 -7.01 42.46
C LEU A 251 3.43 -6.07 43.62
N LEU A 252 2.57 -5.08 43.90
CA LEU A 252 2.80 -4.01 44.86
C LEU A 252 1.50 -3.69 45.61
N GLN A 253 1.63 -3.38 46.88
CA GLN A 253 0.64 -2.65 47.66
C GLN A 253 1.06 -1.18 47.69
N ILE A 254 0.34 -0.36 46.91
CA ILE A 254 0.61 1.07 46.76
C ILE A 254 -0.29 1.86 47.72
N PRO A 255 0.26 2.63 48.66
CA PRO A 255 -0.52 3.45 49.59
C PRO A 255 -1.19 4.62 48.85
N GLN A 256 -2.32 5.10 49.39
CA GLN A 256 -2.92 6.35 48.93
C GLN A 256 -2.28 7.52 49.68
N LEU A 257 -1.97 8.60 48.96
CA LEU A 257 -1.53 9.84 49.59
C LEU A 257 -2.72 10.58 50.23
N PRO A 258 -2.47 11.42 51.25
CA PRO A 258 -3.47 12.33 51.80
C PRO A 258 -4.09 13.22 50.72
N GLU A 259 -5.33 13.67 50.97
CA GLU A 259 -6.03 14.53 50.03
C GLU A 259 -5.35 15.89 49.90
N ASN A 260 -4.94 16.46 51.03
CA ASN A 260 -4.23 17.73 51.13
C ASN A 260 -2.74 17.52 51.45
N PRO A 261 -1.85 18.36 50.89
CA PRO A 261 -0.42 18.31 51.21
C PRO A 261 -0.17 18.71 52.68
N PRO A 262 0.95 18.25 53.29
CA PRO A 262 1.34 18.67 54.63
C PRO A 262 1.52 20.19 54.75
N ASN A 263 1.03 20.78 55.83
CA ASN A 263 1.25 22.20 56.11
C ASN A 263 2.59 22.41 56.82
N PHE A 264 3.62 22.77 56.06
CA PHE A 264 4.98 22.99 56.59
C PHE A 264 5.11 24.16 57.57
N LEU A 265 4.13 25.07 57.62
CA LEU A 265 4.12 26.19 58.57
C LEU A 265 3.60 25.77 59.95
N ARG A 266 2.96 24.61 60.05
CA ARG A 266 2.43 24.06 61.30
C ARG A 266 3.28 22.87 61.72
N ALA A 267 4.19 23.09 62.67
CA ALA A 267 5.11 22.04 63.14
C ALA A 267 4.40 20.75 63.60
N SER A 268 3.18 20.84 64.15
CA SER A 268 2.40 19.64 64.53
C SER A 268 1.96 18.78 63.34
N ALA A 269 1.90 19.34 62.12
CA ALA A 269 1.53 18.59 60.91
C ALA A 269 2.59 17.52 60.54
N LEU A 270 3.83 17.64 61.04
CA LEU A 270 4.82 16.57 60.90
C LEU A 270 4.40 15.30 61.67
N SER A 271 3.70 15.43 62.80
CA SER A 271 3.21 14.29 63.57
C SER A 271 2.02 13.57 62.91
N GLU A 272 1.36 14.24 61.96
CA GLU A 272 0.27 13.70 61.15
C GLU A 272 0.79 13.01 59.87
N HIS A 273 2.07 13.21 59.51
CA HIS A 273 2.66 12.63 58.31
C HIS A 273 2.90 11.13 58.48
N ILE A 274 2.31 10.35 57.57
CA ILE A 274 2.48 8.90 57.50
C ILE A 274 3.33 8.59 56.27
N SER A 275 4.51 8.00 56.50
CA SER A 275 5.39 7.55 55.41
C SER A 275 4.64 6.56 54.49
N PRO A 276 4.54 6.84 53.19
CA PRO A 276 3.86 5.94 52.26
C PRO A 276 4.73 4.72 52.00
N VAL A 277 4.58 3.65 52.80
CA VAL A 277 5.34 2.41 52.62
C VAL A 277 4.72 1.58 51.49
N VAL A 278 5.46 1.40 50.39
CA VAL A 278 5.08 0.49 49.29
C VAL A 278 5.60 -0.91 49.62
N LEU A 279 4.71 -1.89 49.72
CA LEU A 279 5.08 -3.28 50.04
C LEU A 279 5.04 -4.15 48.78
N ILE A 280 6.00 -5.08 48.65
CA ILE A 280 5.97 -6.15 47.65
C ILE A 280 5.35 -7.38 48.34
N PRO A 281 4.15 -7.86 47.94
CA PRO A 281 3.57 -9.07 48.53
C PRO A 281 4.48 -10.27 48.30
N THR A 282 4.93 -10.93 49.37
CA THR A 282 5.69 -12.18 49.30
C THR A 282 4.75 -13.32 48.91
N GLY A 283 4.94 -13.90 47.73
CA GLY A 283 4.16 -15.05 47.26
C GLY A 283 4.35 -16.31 48.13
N ASN A 284 3.23 -16.97 48.41
CA ASN A 284 2.96 -18.26 49.05
C ASN A 284 4.18 -19.15 49.38
N SER A 285 4.42 -19.33 50.68
CA SER A 285 4.98 -20.55 51.28
C SER A 285 3.90 -21.11 52.22
N PRO A 286 3.64 -22.43 52.27
CA PRO A 286 2.70 -22.99 53.25
C PRO A 286 3.29 -22.90 54.67
N PRO A 287 2.45 -22.73 55.71
CA PRO A 287 2.91 -22.78 57.09
C PRO A 287 2.97 -24.25 57.53
N ASP A 288 4.15 -24.85 57.48
CA ASP A 288 4.44 -26.09 58.21
C ASP A 288 5.66 -25.84 59.09
N SER A 289 5.41 -25.59 60.37
CA SER A 289 5.80 -26.49 61.46
C SER A 289 5.73 -25.74 62.78
N GLU A 290 4.73 -26.14 63.55
CA GLU A 290 4.64 -25.98 64.99
C GLU A 290 5.84 -26.60 65.71
N THR A 291 5.99 -26.15 66.97
CA THR A 291 6.38 -26.89 68.18
C THR A 291 7.71 -26.43 68.74
N LEU A 292 7.65 -25.78 69.91
CA LEU A 292 8.13 -26.36 71.17
C LEU A 292 7.51 -25.58 72.33
N VAL A 293 6.53 -26.23 72.95
CA VAL A 293 6.07 -25.99 74.32
C VAL A 293 7.10 -26.60 75.26
N GLU A 294 7.32 -25.95 76.40
CA GLU A 294 7.56 -26.49 77.77
C GLU A 294 8.36 -25.43 78.56
N THR A 295 7.68 -24.65 79.40
CA THR A 295 7.48 -24.88 80.85
C THR A 295 8.80 -24.94 81.63
N ASP A 296 9.03 -23.96 82.50
CA ASP A 296 9.31 -24.32 83.89
C ASP A 296 8.87 -23.22 84.86
N ASP A 297 8.25 -23.72 85.93
CA ASP A 297 7.72 -23.03 87.09
C ASP A 297 8.84 -22.54 88.01
N LEU A 298 8.53 -21.53 88.84
CA LEU A 298 9.01 -21.46 90.23
C LEU A 298 8.11 -20.54 91.06
N VAL A 299 7.08 -21.19 91.62
CA VAL A 299 6.45 -21.02 92.96
C VAL A 299 7.43 -20.35 93.97
N GLY A 300 7.10 -19.44 94.88
CA GLY A 300 5.86 -19.09 95.59
C GLY A 300 6.10 -19.23 97.10
N MET A 301 5.65 -18.26 97.92
CA MET A 301 5.28 -18.37 99.36
C MET A 301 4.95 -16.95 99.86
N ASP A 302 3.70 -16.48 99.84
CA ASP A 302 2.57 -16.72 100.76
C ASP A 302 2.73 -16.10 102.16
N SER A 303 1.73 -15.29 102.53
CA SER A 303 1.12 -15.21 103.87
C SER A 303 -0.18 -14.39 103.78
N SER A 304 -1.17 -14.99 103.10
CA SER A 304 -2.59 -15.12 103.46
C SER A 304 -3.19 -14.31 104.63
N SER A 305 -4.37 -13.72 104.39
CA SER A 305 -5.66 -13.94 105.10
C SER A 305 -6.58 -12.69 104.95
N HIS A 306 -7.62 -12.75 104.12
CA HIS A 306 -8.98 -13.23 104.38
C HIS A 306 -9.99 -12.14 104.81
N GLN A 307 -11.09 -12.14 104.07
CA GLN A 307 -12.49 -11.97 104.49
C GLN A 307 -13.20 -10.61 104.35
N SER A 308 -14.32 -10.76 103.64
CA SER A 308 -15.57 -10.03 103.48
C SER A 308 -16.34 -9.68 104.76
N ILE A 309 -17.41 -8.87 104.59
CA ILE A 309 -18.60 -8.63 105.47
C ILE A 309 -18.42 -7.45 106.48
N PRO A 310 -19.45 -6.70 106.97
CA PRO A 310 -20.74 -6.18 106.43
C PRO A 310 -21.05 -4.68 106.79
N GLU A 311 -22.23 -4.20 106.38
CA GLU A 311 -23.04 -3.19 107.10
C GLU A 311 -23.21 -3.52 108.60
N ASN A 312 -23.28 -2.50 109.46
CA ASN A 312 -24.05 -2.60 110.72
C ASN A 312 -24.55 -1.24 111.20
N LYS A 313 -25.88 -1.16 111.36
CA LYS A 313 -26.58 -0.35 112.36
C LYS A 313 -26.46 -1.04 113.73
N PHE A 314 -26.42 -0.28 114.81
CA PHE A 314 -27.02 -0.72 116.08
C PHE A 314 -27.46 0.47 116.93
N ASP A 315 -28.70 0.36 117.40
CA ASP A 315 -29.43 1.18 118.37
C ASP A 315 -29.07 0.81 119.83
N ASP A 316 -29.63 1.57 120.76
CA ASP A 316 -30.03 1.17 122.11
C ASP A 316 -29.00 1.01 123.24
N ILE A 317 -29.11 1.92 124.21
CA ILE A 317 -29.24 1.59 125.64
C ILE A 317 -30.31 2.53 126.25
N PHE A 318 -31.51 1.97 126.46
CA PHE A 318 -32.36 2.03 127.67
C PHE A 318 -32.37 3.32 128.54
N GLY A 319 -33.51 3.90 128.94
CA GLY A 319 -34.92 3.50 128.85
C GLY A 319 -35.83 4.42 129.68
N SER A 320 -37.15 4.23 129.53
CA SER A 320 -38.22 4.22 130.57
C SER A 320 -37.97 5.00 131.89
N SER A 321 -38.87 5.82 132.45
CA SER A 321 -40.33 5.82 132.34
C SER A 321 -41.00 6.82 133.31
N PHE A 322 -42.19 7.28 132.91
CA PHE A 322 -43.40 7.64 133.69
C PHE A 322 -43.49 8.92 134.57
N SER A 323 -44.31 9.85 134.05
CA SER A 323 -45.59 10.38 134.60
C SER A 323 -45.68 11.68 135.43
N ASN A 324 -46.59 12.54 134.91
CA ASN A 324 -47.52 13.51 135.50
C ASN A 324 -47.05 14.91 135.95
N ASP A 325 -47.49 15.91 135.16
CA ASP A 325 -48.17 17.21 135.46
C ASP A 325 -48.53 17.55 136.93
N PRO A 326 -48.92 18.81 137.30
CA PRO A 326 -48.89 20.11 136.59
C PRO A 326 -48.52 21.35 137.49
N PHE A 327 -48.51 22.56 136.90
CA PHE A 327 -48.59 23.92 137.52
C PHE A 327 -47.45 24.45 138.43
N ASN A 328 -46.74 25.51 138.02
CA ASN A 328 -46.88 26.87 138.61
C ASN A 328 -46.11 27.93 137.81
N PHE A 329 -46.71 29.12 137.74
CA PHE A 329 -46.41 30.29 136.94
C PHE A 329 -45.33 31.21 137.57
N SER A 330 -44.63 31.97 136.72
CA SER A 330 -44.02 33.30 136.96
C SER A 330 -42.57 33.39 137.44
N ASN A 331 -41.68 33.81 136.53
CA ASN A 331 -40.97 35.11 136.54
C ASN A 331 -39.62 35.00 135.81
N GLN A 332 -39.53 35.55 134.60
CA GLN A 332 -38.99 36.89 134.31
C GLN A 332 -37.48 37.03 134.50
N ASN A 333 -36.81 37.21 133.36
CA ASN A 333 -35.57 37.97 133.16
C ASN A 333 -34.41 37.73 134.14
N GLY A 334 -33.48 36.90 133.67
CA GLY A 334 -32.14 36.84 134.22
C GLY A 334 -31.23 35.96 133.37
N MET A 335 -31.09 36.24 132.07
CA MET A 335 -30.01 35.62 131.29
C MET A 335 -28.70 36.03 131.95
N THR A 336 -27.97 35.04 132.45
CA THR A 336 -26.72 35.29 133.18
C THR A 336 -25.69 35.89 132.21
N ARG A 337 -24.70 36.61 132.74
CA ARG A 337 -23.67 37.26 131.90
C ARG A 337 -23.00 36.24 130.96
N ASP A 338 -22.82 35.02 131.43
CA ASP A 338 -22.23 33.90 130.70
C ASP A 338 -23.11 33.42 129.53
N ASP A 339 -24.43 33.49 129.65
CA ASP A 339 -25.36 33.12 128.57
C ASP A 339 -25.38 34.17 127.44
N LYS A 340 -25.21 35.45 127.79
CA LYS A 340 -25.07 36.53 126.80
C LYS A 340 -23.74 36.42 126.07
N ASP A 341 -22.67 36.12 126.79
CA ASP A 341 -21.33 35.97 126.20
C ASP A 341 -21.28 34.73 125.28
N ARG A 342 -21.92 33.61 125.65
CA ARG A 342 -22.09 32.43 124.78
C ARG A 342 -22.88 32.72 123.50
N LEU A 343 -23.97 33.48 123.60
CA LEU A 343 -24.77 33.87 122.43
C LEU A 343 -23.97 34.79 121.50
N ILE A 344 -23.19 35.72 122.06
CA ILE A 344 -22.30 36.60 121.29
C ILE A 344 -21.24 35.77 120.55
N GLU A 345 -20.59 34.81 121.21
CA GLU A 345 -19.63 33.91 120.55
C GLU A 345 -20.28 33.07 119.44
N GLN A 346 -21.49 32.56 119.65
CA GLN A 346 -22.23 31.83 118.63
C GLN A 346 -22.52 32.72 117.41
N LEU A 347 -23.00 33.95 117.62
CA LEU A 347 -23.27 34.90 116.54
C LEU A 347 -22.00 35.33 115.80
N TYR A 348 -20.87 35.51 116.48
CA TYR A 348 -19.58 35.77 115.83
C TYR A 348 -19.13 34.59 114.97
N LYS A 349 -19.35 33.36 115.43
CA LYS A 349 -19.04 32.14 114.66
C LYS A 349 -19.94 32.02 113.44
N GLU A 350 -21.25 32.28 113.58
CA GLU A 350 -22.19 32.29 112.45
C GLU A 350 -21.87 33.40 111.44
N LEU A 351 -21.52 34.62 111.89
CA LEU A 351 -21.07 35.70 111.02
C LEU A 351 -19.77 35.36 110.29
N ALA A 352 -18.85 34.64 110.94
CA ALA A 352 -17.62 34.15 110.31
C ALA A 352 -17.92 33.10 109.23
N LEU A 353 -18.80 32.14 109.50
CA LEU A 353 -19.23 31.13 108.53
C LEU A 353 -19.95 31.74 107.33
N LEU A 354 -20.90 32.66 107.56
CA LEU A 354 -21.62 33.34 106.48
C LEU A 354 -20.70 34.21 105.61
N ARG A 355 -19.66 34.84 106.21
CA ARG A 355 -18.65 35.57 105.44
C ARG A 355 -17.80 34.63 104.58
N ASP A 356 -17.44 33.46 105.09
CA ASP A 356 -16.70 32.44 104.34
C ASP A 356 -17.55 31.86 103.19
N GLU A 357 -18.82 31.54 103.43
CA GLU A 357 -19.77 31.10 102.40
C GLU A 357 -19.97 32.17 101.32
N LEU A 358 -20.12 33.45 101.70
CA LEU A 358 -20.20 34.54 100.72
C LEU A 358 -18.90 34.69 99.92
N GLY A 359 -17.74 34.47 100.54
CA GLY A 359 -16.44 34.45 99.87
C GLY A 359 -16.35 33.34 98.83
N LYS A 360 -16.76 32.12 99.20
CA LYS A 360 -16.83 30.95 98.32
C LYS A 360 -17.79 31.19 97.15
N PHE A 361 -18.99 31.71 97.41
CA PHE A 361 -19.98 32.03 96.37
C PHE A 361 -19.46 33.07 95.37
N LYS A 362 -18.81 34.14 95.85
CA LYS A 362 -18.19 35.15 94.97
C LYS A 362 -17.05 34.57 94.13
N ALA A 363 -16.20 33.73 94.72
CA ALA A 363 -15.11 33.07 94.00
C ALA A 363 -15.65 32.14 92.90
N GLU A 364 -16.71 31.37 93.20
CA GLU A 364 -17.36 30.49 92.23
C GLU A 364 -18.04 31.28 91.11
N SER A 365 -18.74 32.37 91.43
CA SER A 365 -19.34 33.28 90.44
C SER A 365 -18.27 33.89 89.52
N HIS A 366 -17.16 34.38 90.06
CA HIS A 366 -16.05 34.89 89.26
C HIS A 366 -15.43 33.82 88.36
N ARG A 367 -15.28 32.58 88.87
CA ARG A 367 -14.80 31.46 88.06
C ARG A 367 -15.75 31.16 86.90
N LEU A 368 -17.05 31.15 87.14
CA LEU A 368 -18.06 30.93 86.10
C LEU A 368 -18.04 32.02 85.03
N VAL A 369 -17.97 33.30 85.45
CA VAL A 369 -17.87 34.43 84.52
C VAL A 369 -16.60 34.36 83.68
N SER A 370 -15.47 33.97 84.28
CA SER A 370 -14.22 33.77 83.55
C SER A 370 -14.34 32.65 82.51
N ASN A 371 -14.93 31.51 82.88
CA ASN A 371 -15.14 30.39 81.97
C ASN A 371 -16.07 30.76 80.80
N LEU A 372 -17.16 31.48 81.07
CA LEU A 372 -18.08 31.94 80.03
C LEU A 372 -17.42 32.93 79.07
N ARG A 373 -16.58 33.85 79.58
CA ARG A 373 -15.80 34.76 78.73
C ARG A 373 -14.81 34.01 77.84
N GLY A 374 -14.12 33.01 78.38
CA GLY A 374 -13.25 32.14 77.59
C GLY A 374 -14.02 31.43 76.48
N ARG A 375 -15.20 30.88 76.80
CA ARG A 375 -16.04 30.21 75.80
C ARG A 375 -16.56 31.14 74.71
N ILE A 376 -16.87 32.40 75.03
CA ILE A 376 -17.26 33.41 74.03
C ILE A 376 -16.08 33.70 73.09
N GLN A 377 -14.88 33.87 73.61
CA GLN A 377 -13.67 34.12 72.80
C GLN A 377 -13.35 32.94 71.87
N GLU A 378 -13.50 31.70 72.36
CA GLU A 378 -13.36 30.50 71.51
C GLU A 378 -14.37 30.49 70.36
N LEU A 379 -15.65 30.75 70.65
CA LEU A 379 -16.70 30.79 69.64
C LEU A 379 -16.51 31.93 68.63
N GLU A 380 -16.02 33.09 69.07
CA GLU A 380 -15.67 34.20 68.18
C GLU A 380 -14.50 33.87 67.25
N ALA A 381 -13.48 33.18 67.76
CA ALA A 381 -12.35 32.70 66.96
C ALA A 381 -12.80 31.64 65.94
N GLU A 382 -13.60 30.67 66.36
CA GLU A 382 -14.16 29.62 65.49
C GLU A 382 -15.04 30.24 64.39
N LEU A 383 -15.86 31.25 64.71
CA LEU A 383 -16.65 31.97 63.71
C LEU A 383 -15.76 32.71 62.69
N ALA A 384 -14.66 33.33 63.13
CA ALA A 384 -13.72 34.02 62.25
C ALA A 384 -13.01 33.04 61.31
N GLU A 385 -12.59 31.88 61.82
CA GLU A 385 -12.01 30.80 61.04
C GLU A 385 -12.99 30.27 60.00
N GLN A 386 -14.24 29.99 60.39
CA GLN A 386 -15.28 29.54 59.46
C GLN A 386 -15.56 30.56 58.34
N LYS A 387 -15.52 31.87 58.64
CA LYS A 387 -15.66 32.92 57.62
C LYS A 387 -14.52 32.90 56.61
N HIS A 388 -13.28 32.77 57.10
CA HIS A 388 -12.10 32.69 56.23
C HIS A 388 -12.13 31.44 55.34
N LEU A 389 -12.48 30.28 55.90
CA LEU A 389 -12.64 29.03 55.14
C LEU A 389 -13.71 29.16 54.05
N ARG A 390 -14.84 29.83 54.36
CA ARG A 390 -15.89 30.08 53.37
C ARG A 390 -15.42 31.00 52.23
N GLU A 391 -14.67 32.04 52.55
CA GLU A 391 -14.12 32.97 51.54
C GLU A 391 -13.12 32.25 50.63
N GLN A 392 -12.20 31.49 51.23
CA GLN A 392 -11.26 30.65 50.49
C GLN A 392 -11.96 29.64 49.57
N ALA A 393 -13.04 29.00 50.03
CA ALA A 393 -13.84 28.08 49.20
C ALA A 393 -14.55 28.77 48.03
N VAL A 394 -14.96 30.04 48.20
CA VAL A 394 -15.54 30.84 47.11
C VAL A 394 -14.47 31.19 46.07
N ASP A 395 -13.29 31.64 46.51
CA ASP A 395 -12.18 31.97 45.61
C ASP A 395 -11.72 30.74 44.81
N GLU A 396 -11.64 29.58 45.47
CA GLU A 396 -11.32 28.31 44.80
C GLU A 396 -12.42 27.90 43.80
N SER A 397 -13.70 28.10 44.14
CA SER A 397 -14.81 27.83 43.23
C SER A 397 -14.78 28.73 41.98
N ASP A 398 -14.45 30.01 42.15
CA ASP A 398 -14.34 30.95 41.04
C ASP A 398 -13.11 30.65 40.18
N PHE A 399 -11.98 30.29 40.80
CA PHE A 399 -10.79 29.81 40.08
C PHE A 399 -11.10 28.56 39.23
N LEU A 400 -11.72 27.53 39.82
CA LEU A 400 -12.13 26.32 39.11
C LEU A 400 -13.12 26.61 37.98
N ARG A 401 -13.99 27.61 38.15
CA ARG A 401 -14.92 28.04 37.09
C ARG A 401 -14.16 28.66 35.92
N THR A 402 -13.17 29.52 36.18
CA THR A 402 -12.31 30.09 35.13
C THR A 402 -11.51 29.01 34.42
N GLU A 403 -10.90 28.07 35.14
CA GLU A 403 -10.14 26.97 34.54
C GLU A 403 -11.03 26.07 33.67
N LEU A 404 -12.28 25.81 34.10
CA LEU A 404 -13.27 25.06 33.32
C LEU A 404 -13.63 25.80 32.02
N GLU A 405 -13.79 27.12 32.05
CA GLU A 405 -14.06 27.92 30.86
C GLU A 405 -12.88 27.92 29.89
N GLU A 406 -11.65 28.00 30.39
CA GLU A 406 -10.44 27.88 29.57
C GLU A 406 -10.32 26.49 28.93
N TRP A 407 -10.61 25.42 29.67
CA TRP A 407 -10.65 24.06 29.15
C TRP A 407 -11.72 23.87 28.08
N LYS A 408 -12.91 24.44 28.26
CA LYS A 408 -13.97 24.43 27.25
C LYS A 408 -13.53 25.17 25.98
N ARG A 409 -12.91 26.35 26.10
CA ARG A 409 -12.37 27.09 24.95
C ARG A 409 -11.31 26.28 24.21
N LYS A 410 -10.36 25.69 24.93
CA LYS A 410 -9.32 24.84 24.34
C LYS A 410 -9.90 23.63 23.62
N THR A 411 -10.91 22.97 24.21
CA THR A 411 -11.62 21.85 23.59
C THR A 411 -12.31 22.29 22.28
N GLN A 412 -13.01 23.42 22.31
CA GLN A 412 -13.67 23.97 21.12
C GLN A 412 -12.66 24.30 19.99
N ASP A 413 -11.51 24.87 20.34
CA ASP A 413 -10.47 25.19 19.37
C ASP A 413 -9.82 23.92 18.79
N THR A 414 -9.61 22.88 19.62
CA THR A 414 -9.16 21.57 19.12
C THR A 414 -10.18 20.91 18.19
N GLU A 415 -11.48 21.01 18.47
CA GLU A 415 -12.53 20.50 17.58
C GLU A 415 -12.56 21.26 16.25
N LYS A 416 -12.40 22.59 16.27
CA LYS A 416 -12.31 23.40 15.05
C LYS A 416 -11.08 23.02 14.23
N ALA A 417 -9.93 22.85 14.87
CA ALA A 417 -8.70 22.40 14.22
C ALA A 417 -8.86 21.00 13.61
N GLN A 418 -9.49 20.07 14.33
CA GLN A 418 -9.77 18.71 13.84
C GLN A 418 -10.70 18.73 12.61
N LYS A 419 -11.77 19.54 12.64
CA LYS A 419 -12.65 19.72 11.47
C LYS A 419 -11.88 20.28 10.27
N SER A 420 -11.04 21.28 10.47
CA SER A 420 -10.19 21.85 9.41
C SER A 420 -9.24 20.79 8.83
N LEU A 421 -8.59 19.99 9.69
CA LEU A 421 -7.70 18.90 9.25
C LEU A 421 -8.45 17.87 8.40
N THR A 422 -9.63 17.44 8.82
CA THR A 422 -10.46 16.48 8.04
C THR A 422 -10.90 17.05 6.69
N GLU A 423 -11.12 18.37 6.58
CA GLU A 423 -11.44 19.02 5.31
C GLU A 423 -10.23 19.08 4.38
N ILE A 424 -9.04 19.38 4.93
CA ILE A 424 -7.77 19.36 4.19
C ILE A 424 -7.47 17.94 3.69
N GLU A 425 -7.67 16.92 4.52
CA GLU A 425 -7.46 15.53 4.16
C GLU A 425 -8.41 15.08 3.03
N ARG A 426 -9.70 15.44 3.10
CA ARG A 426 -10.65 15.20 2.00
C ARG A 426 -10.23 15.87 0.70
N LYS A 427 -9.76 17.13 0.77
CA LYS A 427 -9.24 17.85 -0.42
C LYS A 427 -7.99 17.17 -0.98
N SER A 428 -7.10 16.69 -0.11
CA SER A 428 -5.90 15.95 -0.50
C SER A 428 -6.25 14.65 -1.24
N ILE A 429 -7.14 13.84 -0.68
CA ILE A 429 -7.62 12.58 -1.31
C ILE A 429 -8.27 12.86 -2.66
N ALA A 430 -9.13 13.89 -2.75
CA ALA A 430 -9.76 14.28 -4.01
C ALA A 430 -8.72 14.73 -5.06
N ASN A 431 -7.67 15.44 -4.64
CA ASN A 431 -6.59 15.86 -5.53
C ASN A 431 -5.73 14.67 -6.00
N GLU A 432 -5.43 13.74 -5.11
CA GLU A 432 -4.70 12.50 -5.42
C GLU A 432 -5.49 11.65 -6.44
N GLN A 433 -6.81 11.52 -6.27
CA GLN A 433 -7.67 10.85 -7.25
C GLN A 433 -7.66 11.54 -8.62
N ARG A 434 -7.65 12.88 -8.66
CA ARG A 434 -7.53 13.63 -9.93
C ARG A 434 -6.19 13.38 -10.60
N TYR A 435 -5.11 13.36 -9.83
CA TYR A 435 -3.77 13.08 -10.34
C TYR A 435 -3.67 11.66 -10.89
N THR A 436 -4.23 10.67 -10.20
CA THR A 436 -4.28 9.27 -10.67
C THR A 436 -5.06 9.15 -11.98
N LYS A 437 -6.24 9.77 -12.10
CA LYS A 437 -7.01 9.78 -13.35
C LYS A 437 -6.25 10.46 -14.49
N LEU A 438 -5.54 11.55 -14.21
CA LEU A 438 -4.72 12.24 -15.20
C LEU A 438 -3.55 11.36 -15.67
N LYS A 439 -2.91 10.65 -14.74
CA LYS A 439 -1.84 9.70 -15.02
C LYS A 439 -2.33 8.54 -15.89
N GLU A 440 -3.51 7.99 -15.61
CA GLU A 440 -4.15 6.96 -16.42
C GLU A 440 -4.41 7.47 -17.85
N LYS A 441 -4.99 8.67 -17.99
CA LYS A 441 -5.24 9.28 -19.31
C LYS A 441 -3.97 9.58 -20.09
N TYR A 442 -2.91 10.03 -19.41
CA TYR A 442 -1.61 10.22 -20.02
C TYR A 442 -1.02 8.87 -20.51
N ALA A 443 -1.12 7.81 -19.70
CA ALA A 443 -0.68 6.48 -20.10
C ALA A 443 -1.47 5.94 -21.30
N GLU A 444 -2.80 6.10 -21.31
CA GLU A 444 -3.66 5.76 -22.47
C GLU A 444 -3.24 6.52 -23.74
N LEU A 445 -2.94 7.81 -23.61
CA LEU A 445 -2.52 8.64 -24.75
C LEU A 445 -1.16 8.19 -25.30
N VAL A 446 -0.19 7.92 -24.43
CA VAL A 446 1.13 7.41 -24.81
C VAL A 446 0.99 6.05 -25.51
N GLN A 447 0.15 5.16 -24.98
CA GLN A 447 -0.11 3.86 -25.59
C GLN A 447 -0.78 4.01 -26.97
N SER A 448 -1.79 4.87 -27.09
CA SER A 448 -2.46 5.17 -28.36
C SER A 448 -1.49 5.72 -29.41
N HIS A 449 -0.60 6.64 -29.01
CA HIS A 449 0.44 7.16 -29.88
C HIS A 449 1.41 6.07 -30.36
N ALA A 450 1.85 5.19 -29.46
CA ALA A 450 2.70 4.05 -29.82
C ALA A 450 2.01 3.09 -30.80
N ASP A 451 0.71 2.82 -30.60
CA ASP A 451 -0.06 1.94 -31.48
C ASP A 451 -0.32 2.59 -32.85
N LEU A 452 -0.54 3.91 -32.91
CA LEU A 452 -0.63 4.66 -34.16
C LEU A 452 0.69 4.64 -34.94
N LEU A 453 1.83 4.79 -34.27
CA LEU A 453 3.14 4.66 -34.92
C LEU A 453 3.33 3.26 -35.52
N ARG A 454 2.94 2.20 -34.79
CA ARG A 454 3.00 0.83 -35.31
C ARG A 454 2.09 0.62 -36.52
N LYS A 455 0.86 1.16 -36.48
CA LYS A 455 -0.07 1.12 -37.63
C LYS A 455 0.46 1.91 -38.82
N ASN A 456 1.04 3.08 -38.60
CA ASN A 456 1.63 3.90 -39.66
C ASN A 456 2.79 3.16 -40.33
N ALA A 457 3.66 2.51 -39.56
CA ALA A 457 4.73 1.67 -40.08
C ALA A 457 4.19 0.49 -40.93
N GLU A 458 3.14 -0.18 -40.46
CA GLU A 458 2.50 -1.28 -41.22
C GLU A 458 1.84 -0.79 -42.51
N VAL A 459 1.12 0.33 -42.47
CA VAL A 459 0.52 0.94 -43.69
C VAL A 459 1.61 1.37 -44.67
N THR A 460 2.71 1.93 -44.18
CA THR A 460 3.86 2.29 -45.02
C THR A 460 4.45 1.06 -45.70
N LYS A 461 4.60 -0.05 -44.98
CA LYS A 461 5.05 -1.34 -45.52
C LYS A 461 4.07 -1.92 -46.56
N GLN A 462 2.76 -1.89 -46.27
CA GLN A 462 1.72 -2.30 -47.20
C GLN A 462 1.77 -1.46 -48.49
N MET A 463 1.97 -0.15 -48.36
CA MET A 463 2.06 0.75 -49.51
C MET A 463 3.33 0.51 -50.34
N THR A 464 4.46 0.18 -49.72
CA THR A 464 5.67 -0.21 -50.47
C THR A 464 5.44 -1.51 -51.25
N LEU A 465 4.83 -2.53 -50.62
CA LEU A 465 4.53 -3.80 -51.29
C LEU A 465 3.53 -3.61 -52.45
N ALA A 466 2.49 -2.80 -52.24
CA ALA A 466 1.52 -2.48 -53.28
C ALA A 466 2.15 -1.73 -54.46
N ARG A 467 3.13 -0.83 -54.21
CA ARG A 467 3.89 -0.15 -55.27
C ARG A 467 4.78 -1.11 -56.04
N GLU A 468 5.45 -2.03 -55.36
CA GLU A 468 6.25 -3.08 -56.01
C GLU A 468 5.37 -3.96 -56.91
N ALA A 469 4.24 -4.44 -56.39
CA ALA A 469 3.27 -5.23 -57.15
C ALA A 469 2.71 -4.46 -58.35
N LEU A 470 2.41 -3.17 -58.20
CA LEU A 470 1.98 -2.32 -59.32
C LEU A 470 3.10 -2.17 -60.39
N GLY A 471 4.36 -2.07 -59.96
CA GLY A 471 5.51 -2.08 -60.85
C GLY A 471 5.71 -3.40 -61.59
N ASP A 472 5.47 -4.55 -60.94
CA ASP A 472 5.45 -5.87 -61.58
C ASP A 472 4.33 -5.99 -62.62
N VAL A 473 3.12 -5.51 -62.28
CA VAL A 473 1.98 -5.51 -63.19
C VAL A 473 2.24 -4.63 -64.40
N GLU A 474 2.79 -3.42 -64.23
CA GLU A 474 3.11 -2.56 -65.38
C GLU A 474 4.22 -3.16 -66.26
N ARG A 475 5.22 -3.85 -65.66
CA ARG A 475 6.21 -4.61 -66.42
C ARG A 475 5.58 -5.76 -67.21
N SER A 476 4.76 -6.58 -66.57
CA SER A 476 4.07 -7.69 -67.23
C SER A 476 3.12 -7.21 -68.33
N LYS A 477 2.42 -6.09 -68.10
CA LYS A 477 1.59 -5.42 -69.11
C LYS A 477 2.44 -4.98 -70.30
N LYS A 478 3.58 -4.32 -70.06
CA LYS A 478 4.49 -3.90 -71.14
C LYS A 478 5.04 -5.09 -71.93
N GLU A 479 5.46 -6.16 -71.25
CA GLU A 479 5.92 -7.40 -71.91
C GLU A 479 4.80 -8.04 -72.76
N LEU A 480 3.56 -8.01 -72.26
CA LEU A 480 2.39 -8.50 -72.99
C LEU A 480 2.04 -7.61 -74.18
N GLU A 481 2.10 -6.28 -74.04
CA GLU A 481 1.94 -5.31 -75.12
C GLU A 481 3.01 -5.51 -76.21
N ASP A 482 4.28 -5.62 -75.83
CA ASP A 482 5.38 -5.90 -76.76
C ASP A 482 5.19 -7.24 -77.47
N SER A 483 4.75 -8.27 -76.75
CA SER A 483 4.44 -9.57 -77.34
C SER A 483 3.24 -9.52 -78.29
N TYR A 484 2.19 -8.81 -77.91
CA TYR A 484 1.01 -8.59 -78.74
C TYR A 484 1.40 -7.84 -80.02
N GLN A 485 2.22 -6.80 -79.92
CA GLN A 485 2.71 -6.05 -81.07
C GLN A 485 3.54 -6.93 -82.01
N ARG A 486 4.46 -7.77 -81.48
CA ARG A 486 5.20 -8.75 -82.29
C ARG A 486 4.29 -9.74 -83.03
N VAL A 487 3.28 -10.28 -82.33
CA VAL A 487 2.30 -11.21 -82.93
C VAL A 487 1.47 -10.50 -83.99
N ASN A 488 1.03 -9.26 -83.73
CA ASN A 488 0.25 -8.48 -84.67
C ASN A 488 1.07 -8.14 -85.93
N GLU A 489 2.31 -7.66 -85.79
CA GLU A 489 3.22 -7.41 -86.90
C GLU A 489 3.50 -8.68 -87.72
N HIS A 490 3.68 -9.83 -87.04
CA HIS A 490 3.85 -11.13 -87.72
C HIS A 490 2.59 -11.56 -88.46
N THR A 491 1.41 -11.37 -87.86
CA THR A 491 0.12 -11.68 -88.48
C THR A 491 -0.15 -10.78 -89.68
N GLN A 492 0.17 -9.49 -89.57
CA GLN A 492 0.05 -8.53 -90.66
C GLN A 492 1.02 -8.85 -91.81
N ARG A 493 2.28 -9.21 -91.51
CA ARG A 493 3.24 -9.69 -92.52
C ARG A 493 2.72 -10.94 -93.23
N LYS A 494 2.25 -11.94 -92.50
CA LYS A 494 1.64 -13.14 -93.09
C LYS A 494 0.41 -12.83 -93.95
N ALA A 495 -0.45 -11.91 -93.51
CA ALA A 495 -1.60 -11.48 -94.30
C ALA A 495 -1.16 -10.77 -95.59
N GLN A 496 -0.11 -9.93 -95.53
CA GLN A 496 0.48 -9.30 -96.73
C GLN A 496 1.10 -10.34 -97.67
N GLU A 497 1.82 -11.33 -97.14
CA GLU A 497 2.36 -12.46 -97.91
C GLU A 497 1.23 -13.22 -98.61
N GLN A 498 0.14 -13.55 -97.89
CA GLN A 498 -1.04 -14.20 -98.48
C GLN A 498 -1.75 -13.35 -99.55
N ILE A 499 -1.83 -12.03 -99.36
CA ILE A 499 -2.38 -11.12 -100.39
C ILE A 499 -1.46 -11.11 -101.61
N HIS A 500 -0.15 -11.07 -101.43
CA HIS A 500 0.81 -11.12 -102.52
C HIS A 500 0.75 -12.43 -103.30
N GLU A 501 0.70 -13.57 -102.60
CA GLU A 501 0.49 -14.89 -103.23
C GLU A 501 -0.86 -14.93 -103.97
N MET A 502 -1.92 -14.36 -103.41
CA MET A 502 -3.22 -14.27 -104.06
C MET A 502 -3.16 -13.41 -105.34
N ASP A 503 -2.50 -12.24 -105.30
CA ASP A 503 -2.32 -11.36 -106.46
C ASP A 503 -1.46 -12.02 -107.55
N GLU A 504 -0.40 -12.75 -107.19
CA GLU A 504 0.41 -13.53 -108.12
C GLU A 504 -0.41 -14.64 -108.80
N LEU A 505 -1.18 -15.41 -108.01
CA LEU A 505 -2.08 -16.44 -108.53
C LEU A 505 -3.17 -15.84 -109.41
N GLN A 506 -3.71 -14.68 -109.05
CA GLN A 506 -4.72 -13.96 -109.82
C GLN A 506 -4.12 -13.43 -111.14
N GLY A 507 -2.88 -12.94 -111.12
CA GLY A 507 -2.13 -12.55 -112.31
C GLY A 507 -1.86 -13.73 -113.25
N ALA A 508 -1.44 -14.88 -112.70
CA ALA A 508 -1.25 -16.11 -113.47
C ALA A 508 -2.57 -16.62 -114.07
N LEU A 509 -3.66 -16.54 -113.32
CA LEU A 509 -5.00 -16.89 -113.81
C LEU A 509 -5.44 -15.97 -114.96
N GLU A 510 -5.20 -14.67 -114.86
CA GLU A 510 -5.57 -13.72 -115.91
C GLU A 510 -4.69 -13.88 -117.16
N SER A 511 -3.40 -14.17 -117.00
CA SER A 511 -2.51 -14.56 -118.11
C SER A 511 -2.99 -15.84 -118.80
N SER A 512 -3.36 -16.87 -118.03
CA SER A 512 -3.92 -18.12 -118.58
C SER A 512 -5.27 -17.88 -119.28
N LYS A 513 -6.15 -17.03 -118.74
CA LYS A 513 -7.39 -16.62 -119.42
C LYS A 513 -7.13 -15.88 -120.73
N GLN A 514 -6.12 -15.00 -120.77
CA GLN A 514 -5.73 -14.31 -122.01
C GLN A 514 -5.19 -15.30 -123.05
N GLU A 515 -4.38 -16.27 -122.62
CA GLU A 515 -3.86 -17.33 -123.48
C GLU A 515 -4.98 -18.22 -124.03
N VAL A 516 -5.97 -18.58 -123.20
CA VAL A 516 -7.19 -19.28 -123.63
C VAL A 516 -8.01 -18.45 -124.61
N LYS A 517 -8.16 -17.14 -124.40
CA LYS A 517 -8.84 -16.24 -125.34
C LYS A 517 -8.10 -16.15 -126.68
N LEU A 518 -6.77 -16.09 -126.68
CA LEU A 518 -5.97 -16.08 -127.90
C LEU A 518 -6.11 -17.40 -128.66
N LEU A 519 -6.10 -18.53 -127.96
CA LEU A 519 -6.35 -19.86 -128.54
C LEU A 519 -7.79 -19.98 -129.09
N GLN A 520 -8.79 -19.42 -128.40
CA GLN A 520 -10.16 -19.34 -128.90
C GLN A 520 -10.26 -18.50 -130.18
N ASN A 521 -9.62 -17.34 -130.22
CA ASN A 521 -9.60 -16.48 -131.42
C ASN A 521 -8.87 -17.14 -132.59
N SER A 522 -7.76 -17.83 -132.32
CA SER A 522 -7.02 -18.60 -133.34
C SER A 522 -7.81 -19.80 -133.86
N LEU A 523 -8.64 -20.42 -133.00
CA LEU A 523 -9.53 -21.51 -133.40
C LEU A 523 -10.66 -21.00 -134.28
N GLU A 524 -11.28 -19.85 -133.96
CA GLU A 524 -12.38 -19.29 -134.75
C GLU A 524 -11.90 -18.80 -136.13
N THR A 525 -10.73 -18.14 -136.19
CA THR A 525 -10.09 -17.77 -137.46
C THR A 525 -9.70 -18.98 -138.31
N SER A 526 -9.20 -20.06 -137.71
CA SER A 526 -8.94 -21.32 -138.44
C SER A 526 -10.23 -21.97 -138.95
N LYS A 527 -11.35 -21.79 -138.25
CA LYS A 527 -12.65 -22.34 -138.64
C LYS A 527 -13.27 -21.56 -139.79
N GLU A 528 -13.17 -20.23 -139.78
CA GLU A 528 -13.60 -19.34 -140.87
C GLU A 528 -12.78 -19.54 -142.15
N ALA A 529 -11.46 -19.77 -142.02
CA ALA A 529 -10.58 -20.11 -143.14
C ALA A 529 -10.92 -21.48 -143.78
N CYS A 530 -11.34 -22.47 -142.98
CA CYS A 530 -11.71 -23.80 -143.48
C CYS A 530 -13.07 -23.80 -144.21
N ILE A 531 -13.99 -22.90 -143.83
CA ILE A 531 -15.30 -22.76 -144.48
C ILE A 531 -15.18 -22.07 -145.85
N THR A 532 -14.29 -21.08 -145.98
CA THR A 532 -14.04 -20.38 -147.25
C THR A 532 -13.34 -21.29 -148.27
N GLN A 533 -12.33 -22.06 -147.85
CA GLN A 533 -11.62 -22.99 -148.73
C GLN A 533 -12.51 -24.13 -149.25
N ARG A 534 -13.57 -24.51 -148.52
CA ARG A 534 -14.54 -25.54 -148.95
C ARG A 534 -15.46 -25.05 -150.07
N LYS A 535 -15.89 -23.78 -150.03
CA LYS A 535 -16.79 -23.21 -151.05
C LYS A 535 -16.11 -23.03 -152.41
N GLU A 536 -14.83 -22.66 -152.41
CA GLU A 536 -14.05 -22.48 -153.65
C GLU A 536 -13.78 -23.79 -154.40
N LEU A 537 -13.73 -24.92 -153.68
CA LEU A 537 -13.53 -26.26 -154.26
C LEU A 537 -14.79 -26.84 -154.94
N GLU A 538 -15.99 -26.51 -154.46
CA GLU A 538 -17.24 -26.99 -155.06
C GLU A 538 -17.63 -26.23 -156.35
N GLU A 539 -17.36 -24.92 -156.44
CA GLU A 539 -17.65 -24.12 -157.64
C GLU A 539 -16.67 -24.39 -158.80
N GLY A 540 -15.41 -24.71 -158.50
CA GLY A 540 -14.41 -25.05 -159.52
C GLY A 540 -14.65 -26.40 -160.21
N PHE A 541 -15.23 -27.37 -159.48
CA PHE A 541 -15.43 -28.73 -160.00
C PHE A 541 -16.57 -28.80 -161.03
N LEU A 542 -17.65 -28.03 -160.85
CA LEU A 542 -18.77 -27.98 -161.81
C LEU A 542 -18.38 -27.33 -163.15
N GLN A 543 -17.48 -26.34 -163.14
CA GLN A 543 -17.02 -25.65 -164.35
C GLN A 543 -16.08 -26.49 -165.23
N CYS A 544 -15.31 -27.42 -164.64
CA CYS A 544 -14.49 -28.36 -165.42
C CYS A 544 -15.35 -29.41 -166.13
N LEU A 545 -16.39 -29.94 -165.46
CA LEU A 545 -17.22 -31.01 -166.01
C LEU A 545 -18.02 -30.57 -167.25
N MET A 546 -18.50 -29.32 -167.28
CA MET A 546 -19.22 -28.78 -168.44
C MET A 546 -18.32 -28.61 -169.67
N ARG A 547 -17.06 -28.20 -169.46
CA ARG A 547 -16.09 -27.94 -170.54
C ARG A 547 -15.64 -29.22 -171.24
N GLU A 548 -15.58 -30.33 -170.51
CA GLU A 548 -15.16 -31.63 -171.03
C GLU A 548 -16.26 -32.31 -171.86
N VAL A 549 -17.53 -32.10 -171.52
CA VAL A 549 -18.69 -32.58 -172.31
C VAL A 549 -18.87 -31.77 -173.60
N GLU A 550 -18.66 -30.45 -173.57
CA GLU A 550 -18.72 -29.59 -174.77
C GLU A 550 -17.60 -29.89 -175.78
N GLY A 551 -16.43 -30.34 -175.31
CA GLY A 551 -15.30 -30.73 -176.18
C GLY A 551 -15.61 -31.98 -177.03
N ILE A 552 -16.21 -33.00 -176.41
CA ILE A 552 -16.52 -34.28 -177.07
C ILE A 552 -17.60 -34.10 -178.17
N ILE A 553 -18.56 -33.21 -177.95
CA ILE A 553 -19.65 -32.95 -178.92
C ILE A 553 -19.14 -32.17 -180.15
N ASN A 554 -18.24 -31.20 -179.95
CA ASN A 554 -17.68 -30.41 -181.05
C ASN A 554 -16.72 -31.21 -181.95
N GLU A 555 -15.97 -32.16 -181.39
CA GLU A 555 -15.06 -33.02 -182.16
C GLU A 555 -15.84 -34.04 -183.03
N ALA A 556 -17.03 -34.46 -182.61
CA ALA A 556 -17.91 -35.34 -183.39
C ALA A 556 -18.56 -34.62 -184.58
N LEU A 557 -18.86 -33.32 -184.45
CA LEU A 557 -19.47 -32.52 -185.53
C LEU A 557 -18.45 -32.13 -186.61
N GLN A 558 -17.17 -31.93 -186.25
CA GLN A 558 -16.13 -31.52 -187.20
C GLN A 558 -15.66 -32.65 -188.14
N LYS A 559 -15.95 -33.93 -187.83
CA LYS A 559 -15.63 -35.08 -188.70
C LYS A 559 -16.74 -35.45 -189.69
N LEU A 560 -17.84 -34.68 -189.74
CA LEU A 560 -19.01 -35.00 -190.55
C LEU A 560 -19.19 -34.13 -191.81
N ASP A 561 -18.46 -33.02 -191.96
CA ASP A 561 -18.72 -32.07 -193.05
C ASP A 561 -17.43 -31.64 -193.77
N GLU A 562 -17.13 -32.26 -194.92
CA GLU A 562 -16.56 -31.64 -196.13
C GLU A 562 -16.52 -32.62 -197.34
N PRO A 563 -16.57 -32.14 -198.60
CA PRO A 563 -17.36 -32.73 -199.68
C PRO A 563 -16.54 -33.40 -200.81
N LEU A 564 -17.28 -34.17 -201.61
CA LEU A 564 -16.87 -35.02 -202.75
C LEU A 564 -16.23 -34.31 -203.94
N TYR A 565 -15.28 -34.99 -204.60
CA TYR A 565 -15.17 -35.15 -206.07
C TYR A 565 -14.31 -36.40 -206.34
N THR A 566 -14.43 -37.23 -207.37
CA THR A 566 -15.48 -37.63 -208.33
C THR A 566 -15.01 -38.98 -208.89
N SER A 567 -15.95 -39.78 -209.41
CA SER A 567 -15.74 -40.93 -210.30
C SER A 567 -15.25 -42.24 -209.70
N GLY A 568 -16.18 -43.21 -209.64
CA GLY A 568 -15.87 -44.59 -210.06
C GLY A 568 -15.32 -45.53 -208.99
N SER A 569 -16.26 -46.11 -208.24
CA SER A 569 -16.17 -47.31 -207.39
C SER A 569 -15.31 -47.29 -206.12
N VAL A 570 -15.74 -48.17 -205.19
CA VAL A 570 -15.03 -48.75 -204.03
C VAL A 570 -15.02 -47.82 -202.79
N SER A 571 -15.15 -48.28 -201.54
CA SER A 571 -14.95 -49.62 -200.98
C SER A 571 -15.74 -49.80 -199.69
N THR A 572 -16.06 -51.05 -199.37
CA THR A 572 -16.41 -51.53 -198.03
C THR A 572 -15.42 -51.05 -196.94
N ASP A 573 -14.17 -50.74 -197.29
CA ASP A 573 -13.18 -50.20 -196.34
C ASP A 573 -13.50 -48.80 -195.80
N PHE A 574 -14.25 -47.98 -196.54
CA PHE A 574 -14.65 -46.64 -196.07
C PHE A 574 -15.68 -46.69 -194.94
N LEU A 575 -16.56 -47.69 -194.95
CA LEU A 575 -17.56 -47.90 -193.89
C LEU A 575 -16.94 -48.48 -192.62
N ILE A 576 -15.90 -49.30 -192.75
CA ILE A 576 -15.16 -49.88 -191.61
C ILE A 576 -14.36 -48.79 -190.88
N SER A 577 -13.69 -47.89 -191.61
CA SER A 577 -12.95 -46.78 -190.98
C SER A 577 -13.85 -45.84 -190.16
N ARG A 578 -15.11 -45.69 -190.56
CA ARG A 578 -16.09 -44.80 -189.91
C ARG A 578 -16.74 -45.44 -188.67
N THR A 579 -16.83 -46.77 -188.63
CA THR A 579 -17.33 -47.53 -187.47
C THR A 579 -16.28 -47.68 -186.38
N VAL A 580 -15.00 -47.83 -186.73
CA VAL A 580 -13.90 -47.88 -185.73
C VAL A 580 -13.76 -46.56 -184.96
N ALA A 581 -13.94 -45.42 -185.61
CA ALA A 581 -13.88 -44.11 -184.94
C ALA A 581 -15.02 -43.89 -183.92
N ALA A 582 -16.18 -44.49 -184.14
CA ALA A 582 -17.33 -44.37 -183.23
C ALA A 582 -17.17 -45.23 -181.96
N VAL A 583 -16.55 -46.41 -182.07
CA VAL A 583 -16.33 -47.32 -180.92
C VAL A 583 -15.25 -46.79 -179.97
N ASP A 584 -14.15 -46.23 -180.52
CA ASP A 584 -13.03 -45.67 -179.74
C ASP A 584 -13.46 -44.47 -178.86
N SER A 585 -14.51 -43.77 -179.30
CA SER A 585 -15.10 -42.64 -178.56
C SER A 585 -15.94 -43.10 -177.37
N THR A 586 -16.53 -44.30 -177.42
CA THR A 586 -17.36 -44.84 -176.33
C THR A 586 -16.55 -45.46 -175.19
N GLU A 587 -15.37 -46.02 -175.47
CA GLU A 587 -14.51 -46.61 -174.41
C GLU A 587 -13.86 -45.55 -173.51
N LYS A 588 -13.50 -44.38 -174.07
CA LYS A 588 -12.92 -43.26 -173.30
C LYS A 588 -13.89 -42.69 -172.26
N LEU A 589 -15.20 -42.84 -172.49
CA LEU A 589 -16.25 -42.33 -171.61
C LEU A 589 -16.49 -43.24 -170.37
N ASP A 590 -16.35 -44.56 -170.52
CA ASP A 590 -16.49 -45.53 -169.41
C ASP A 590 -15.32 -45.47 -168.40
N GLU A 591 -14.10 -45.21 -168.90
CA GLU A 591 -12.91 -45.08 -168.04
C GLU A 591 -12.94 -43.83 -167.15
N ALA A 592 -13.49 -42.72 -167.66
CA ALA A 592 -13.63 -41.48 -166.90
C ALA A 592 -14.60 -41.64 -165.72
N TRP A 593 -15.69 -42.38 -165.91
CA TRP A 593 -16.72 -42.60 -164.88
C TRP A 593 -16.22 -43.45 -163.69
N LYS A 594 -15.38 -44.46 -163.93
CA LYS A 594 -14.85 -45.34 -162.87
C LYS A 594 -13.89 -44.64 -161.90
N ARG A 595 -13.16 -43.60 -162.33
CA ARG A 595 -12.23 -42.85 -161.45
C ARG A 595 -12.97 -42.00 -160.42
N HIS A 596 -14.13 -41.43 -160.76
CA HIS A 596 -14.91 -40.57 -159.87
C HIS A 596 -15.46 -41.31 -158.63
N MET A 597 -15.81 -42.59 -158.75
CA MET A 597 -16.44 -43.34 -157.64
C MET A 597 -15.49 -43.72 -156.50
N SER A 598 -14.17 -43.64 -156.69
CA SER A 598 -13.20 -44.10 -155.69
C SER A 598 -12.83 -43.06 -154.61
N ASP A 599 -13.01 -41.76 -154.90
CA ASP A 599 -12.47 -40.65 -154.07
C ASP A 599 -13.36 -40.26 -152.86
N THR A 600 -14.61 -40.70 -152.82
CA THR A 600 -15.59 -40.28 -151.78
C THR A 600 -15.51 -41.08 -150.47
N SER A 601 -14.59 -42.03 -150.33
CA SER A 601 -14.53 -42.96 -149.18
C SER A 601 -13.64 -42.53 -148.01
N GLY A 602 -12.87 -41.44 -148.14
CA GLY A 602 -11.85 -41.01 -147.15
C GLY A 602 -12.35 -40.22 -145.92
N GLU A 603 -13.51 -39.57 -145.99
CA GLU A 603 -13.89 -38.55 -144.98
C GLU A 603 -14.48 -39.08 -143.67
N LYS A 604 -14.89 -40.36 -143.60
CA LYS A 604 -15.58 -40.92 -142.41
C LYS A 604 -14.68 -41.18 -141.18
N LYS A 605 -13.34 -41.29 -141.33
CA LYS A 605 -12.44 -41.69 -140.22
C LYS A 605 -11.99 -40.57 -139.27
N ARG A 606 -12.39 -39.31 -139.50
CA ARG A 606 -11.90 -38.16 -138.70
C ARG A 606 -12.73 -37.86 -137.44
N TRP A 607 -13.96 -38.36 -137.34
CA TRP A 607 -14.91 -37.97 -136.28
C TRP A 607 -14.82 -38.76 -134.96
N GLU A 608 -14.13 -39.91 -134.90
CA GLU A 608 -14.14 -40.77 -133.70
C GLU A 608 -13.09 -40.42 -132.61
N ARG A 609 -12.10 -39.55 -132.88
CA ARG A 609 -11.01 -39.26 -131.92
C ARG A 609 -11.38 -38.26 -130.80
N THR A 610 -12.49 -37.54 -130.91
CA THR A 610 -12.82 -36.43 -129.99
C THR A 610 -13.55 -36.85 -128.70
N LYS A 611 -13.97 -38.11 -128.55
CA LYS A 611 -14.70 -38.57 -127.35
C LYS A 611 -13.80 -38.92 -126.14
N SER A 612 -12.52 -39.23 -126.35
CA SER A 612 -11.64 -39.76 -125.29
C SER A 612 -11.12 -38.72 -124.28
N CYS A 613 -11.35 -37.42 -124.50
CA CYS A 613 -10.72 -36.36 -123.70
C CYS A 613 -11.54 -35.94 -122.45
N LYS A 614 -12.81 -36.35 -122.33
CA LYS A 614 -13.68 -35.95 -121.20
C LYS A 614 -13.51 -36.79 -119.92
N GLU A 615 -12.89 -37.97 -119.99
CA GLU A 615 -12.74 -38.86 -118.83
C GLU A 615 -11.60 -38.42 -117.87
N CYS A 616 -10.64 -37.62 -118.34
CA CYS A 616 -9.43 -37.29 -117.56
C CYS A 616 -9.62 -36.14 -116.56
N SER A 617 -10.60 -35.25 -116.75
CA SER A 617 -10.84 -34.11 -115.84
C SER A 617 -11.45 -34.49 -114.48
N ARG A 618 -12.00 -35.70 -114.31
CA ARG A 618 -12.72 -36.07 -113.09
C ARG A 618 -11.83 -36.68 -111.99
N GLN A 619 -10.57 -37.02 -112.29
CA GLN A 619 -9.63 -37.65 -111.34
C GLN A 619 -8.81 -36.66 -110.49
N VAL A 620 -8.90 -35.34 -110.72
CA VAL A 620 -8.07 -34.35 -110.01
C VAL A 620 -8.79 -33.74 -108.78
N GLU A 621 -10.12 -33.82 -108.70
CA GLU A 621 -10.88 -33.22 -107.58
C GLU A 621 -10.87 -34.03 -106.26
N GLU A 622 -10.39 -35.28 -106.24
CA GLU A 622 -10.38 -36.12 -105.02
C GLU A 622 -9.09 -36.05 -104.18
N MET A 623 -8.05 -35.30 -104.59
CA MET A 623 -6.72 -35.34 -103.92
C MET A 623 -6.38 -34.20 -102.94
N HIS A 624 -7.25 -33.21 -102.69
CA HIS A 624 -6.93 -32.06 -101.82
C HIS A 624 -7.89 -31.87 -100.61
N GLY A 625 -8.32 -32.98 -100.01
CA GLY A 625 -8.98 -32.99 -98.70
C GLY A 625 -8.08 -33.59 -97.60
N SER A 626 -7.16 -32.80 -97.04
CA SER A 626 -6.62 -32.95 -95.67
C SER A 626 -6.04 -31.63 -95.20
#